data_AF-A0A7V3RE38-F1
#
_entry.id   AF-A0A7V3RE38-F1
#
_cell.length_a   1.000
_cell.length_b   1.000
_cell.length_c   1.000
_cell.angle_alpha   90.00
_cell.angle_beta   90.00
_cell.angle_gamma   90.00
#
_symmetry.space_group_name_H-M   'P 1'
#
loop_
_entity.id
_entity.type
_entity.pdbx_description
1 polymer ?
#
loop_
_entity_poly.entity_id
_entity_poly.type
_entity_poly.pdbx_seq_one_letter_code
_entity_poly.pdbx_strand_id
1 'polypeptide(L)'
;MIWYFATDGNISSAPAIGDDEIFIGTDQNGFIPYGYLYALTLNGTIKWYQKTNGMVSTTPTVGAGGTVYFGTQNGYIYAINGNGSLKWEFKIGSIMNSSPVIVTNGTMYIGSLNGYIYAIKTDSKGISNSSWPTFQKNISHSGGY
;
A
#
# COMPACT_ATOMS: atom_id res chain seq x y z
N MET A 1 -20.23 15.96 3.94
CA MET A 1 -20.01 14.81 3.04
C MET A 1 -19.92 15.34 1.62
N ILE A 2 -18.83 15.08 0.89
CA ILE A 2 -18.59 15.63 -0.47
C ILE A 2 -18.86 14.57 -1.54
N TRP A 3 -18.38 13.34 -1.35
CA TRP A 3 -18.67 12.17 -2.18
C TRP A 3 -18.54 10.89 -1.37
N TYR A 4 -19.03 9.78 -1.92
CA TYR A 4 -18.75 8.42 -1.46
C TYR A 4 -18.52 7.52 -2.67
N PHE A 5 -17.76 6.44 -2.48
CA PHE A 5 -17.47 5.45 -3.50
C PHE A 5 -17.71 4.06 -2.91
N ALA A 6 -18.44 3.21 -3.63
CA ALA A 6 -18.73 1.84 -3.21
C ALA A 6 -17.79 0.87 -3.94
N THR A 7 -17.12 0.02 -3.16
CA THR A 7 -16.32 -1.10 -3.67
C THR A 7 -17.14 -2.38 -3.65
N ASP A 8 -16.80 -3.33 -4.52
CA ASP A 8 -17.38 -4.69 -4.53
C ASP A 8 -16.79 -5.58 -3.42
N GLY A 9 -16.12 -5.01 -2.43
CA GLY A 9 -15.52 -5.70 -1.30
C GLY A 9 -15.39 -4.75 -0.12
N ASN A 10 -15.09 -5.30 1.04
CA ASN A 10 -14.85 -4.52 2.25
C ASN A 10 -13.55 -3.71 2.13
N ILE A 11 -13.52 -2.55 2.80
CA ILE A 11 -12.31 -1.74 2.98
C ILE A 11 -11.95 -1.84 4.46
N SER A 12 -10.94 -2.65 4.78
CA SER A 12 -10.52 -2.91 6.16
C SER A 12 -9.26 -2.15 6.58
N SER A 13 -8.53 -1.60 5.61
CA SER A 13 -7.33 -0.81 5.82
C SER A 13 -7.57 0.66 5.54
N ALA A 14 -6.65 1.50 6.00
CA ALA A 14 -6.72 2.94 5.73
C ALA A 14 -6.45 3.24 4.24
N PRO A 15 -7.02 4.32 3.68
CA PRO A 15 -6.60 4.83 2.38
C PRO A 15 -5.18 5.41 2.44
N ALA A 16 -4.48 5.38 1.31
CA ALA A 16 -3.23 6.10 1.10
C ALA A 16 -3.42 7.23 0.09
N ILE A 17 -2.68 8.33 0.24
CA ILE A 17 -2.78 9.50 -0.65
C ILE A 17 -1.52 9.62 -1.50
N GLY A 18 -1.70 9.68 -2.81
CA GLY A 18 -0.68 10.10 -3.78
C GLY A 18 -0.64 11.62 -3.95
N ASP A 19 -0.20 12.08 -5.11
CA ASP A 19 -0.19 13.51 -5.41
C ASP A 19 -1.62 13.99 -5.73
N ASP A 20 -2.37 13.24 -6.55
CA ASP A 20 -3.75 13.58 -6.95
C ASP A 20 -4.71 12.36 -6.88
N GLU A 21 -4.32 11.32 -6.15
CA GLU A 21 -5.03 10.05 -6.09
C GLU A 21 -5.17 9.51 -4.67
N ILE A 22 -6.27 8.79 -4.43
CA ILE A 22 -6.51 8.01 -3.21
C ILE A 22 -6.41 6.53 -3.57
N PHE A 23 -5.62 5.78 -2.83
CA PHE A 23 -5.46 4.34 -3.00
C PHE A 23 -6.13 3.58 -1.85
N ILE A 24 -6.97 2.61 -2.20
CA ILE A 24 -7.68 1.76 -1.24
C ILE A 24 -7.52 0.29 -1.62
N GLY A 25 -7.17 -0.53 -0.63
CA GLY A 25 -7.21 -1.97 -0.75
C GLY A 25 -8.60 -2.48 -0.39
N THR A 26 -9.06 -3.50 -1.12
CA THR A 26 -10.25 -4.24 -0.71
C THR A 26 -9.91 -5.65 -0.26
N ASP A 27 -10.61 -6.06 0.79
CA ASP A 27 -10.72 -7.44 1.20
C ASP A 27 -12.16 -7.92 1.09
N GLN A 28 -12.36 -9.22 1.37
CA GLN A 28 -13.63 -9.95 1.44
C GLN A 28 -14.84 -9.39 0.69
N ASN A 29 -15.35 -10.22 -0.24
CA ASN A 29 -16.78 -10.40 -0.40
C ASN A 29 -17.04 -11.92 -0.60
N GLY A 30 -17.05 -12.69 0.49
CA GLY A 30 -17.28 -14.15 0.48
C GLY A 30 -16.04 -15.03 0.19
N PHE A 31 -16.25 -16.19 -0.44
CA PHE A 31 -15.25 -17.26 -0.73
C PHE A 31 -14.22 -16.92 -1.83
N ILE A 32 -14.06 -15.64 -2.17
CA ILE A 32 -13.23 -15.22 -3.31
C ILE A 32 -11.76 -15.07 -2.87
N PRO A 33 -10.80 -15.76 -3.52
CA PRO A 33 -9.40 -15.77 -3.09
C PRO A 33 -8.56 -14.59 -3.64
N TYR A 34 -9.21 -13.53 -4.11
CA TYR A 34 -8.57 -12.33 -4.70
C TYR A 34 -9.15 -11.04 -4.12
N GLY A 35 -8.37 -9.97 -4.21
CA GLY A 35 -8.78 -8.61 -3.83
C GLY A 35 -8.49 -7.62 -4.95
N TYR A 36 -8.66 -6.34 -4.63
CA TYR A 36 -8.36 -5.25 -5.55
C TYR A 36 -7.61 -4.13 -4.84
N LEU A 37 -6.70 -3.48 -5.56
CA LEU A 37 -6.25 -2.13 -5.25
C LEU A 37 -6.98 -1.17 -6.18
N TYR A 38 -7.72 -0.20 -5.64
CA TYR A 38 -8.31 0.88 -6.41
C TYR A 38 -7.46 2.15 -6.29
N ALA A 39 -7.39 2.91 -7.38
CA ALA A 39 -6.97 4.29 -7.39
C ALA A 39 -8.15 5.18 -7.78
N LEU A 40 -8.49 6.12 -6.90
CA LEU A 40 -9.56 7.08 -7.10
C LEU A 40 -8.96 8.46 -7.30
N THR A 41 -9.63 9.30 -8.08
CA THR A 41 -9.35 10.75 -8.10
C THR A 41 -9.83 11.38 -6.78
N LEU A 42 -9.36 12.59 -6.46
CA LEU A 42 -9.84 13.34 -5.29
C LEU A 42 -11.34 13.66 -5.33
N ASN A 43 -11.99 13.50 -6.49
CA ASN A 43 -13.43 13.67 -6.68
C ASN A 43 -14.23 12.37 -6.54
N GLY A 44 -13.59 11.25 -6.17
CA GLY A 44 -14.24 9.97 -5.91
C GLY A 44 -14.52 9.13 -7.17
N THR A 45 -13.90 9.45 -8.32
CA THR A 45 -14.04 8.65 -9.55
C THR A 45 -12.87 7.66 -9.70
N ILE A 46 -13.13 6.50 -10.30
CA ILE A 46 -12.08 5.49 -10.54
C ILE A 46 -11.11 6.02 -11.60
N LYS A 47 -9.82 6.04 -11.26
CA LYS A 47 -8.73 6.23 -12.22
C LYS A 47 -8.30 4.90 -12.81
N TRP A 48 -8.10 3.89 -11.96
CA TRP A 48 -7.85 2.51 -12.33
C TRP A 48 -8.09 1.58 -11.13
N TYR A 49 -8.14 0.28 -11.37
CA TYR A 49 -8.07 -0.74 -10.33
C TYR A 49 -7.27 -1.95 -10.81
N GLN A 50 -6.61 -2.63 -9.87
CA GLN A 50 -5.77 -3.79 -10.16
C GLN A 50 -6.26 -4.98 -9.33
N LYS A 51 -6.57 -6.08 -10.01
CA LYS A 51 -6.87 -7.36 -9.35
C LYS A 51 -5.59 -7.99 -8.80
N THR A 52 -5.66 -8.53 -7.59
CA THR A 52 -4.50 -9.08 -6.87
C THR A 52 -4.69 -10.55 -6.50
N ASN A 53 -3.59 -11.28 -6.36
CA ASN A 53 -3.62 -12.63 -5.80
C ASN A 53 -3.70 -12.54 -4.27
N GLY A 54 -4.92 -12.64 -3.75
CA GLY A 54 -5.24 -12.47 -2.34
C GLY A 54 -5.79 -11.07 -2.00
N MET A 55 -6.45 -11.01 -0.86
CA MET A 55 -7.09 -9.81 -0.32
C MET A 55 -6.05 -8.74 0.05
N VAL A 56 -6.36 -7.48 -0.22
CA VAL A 56 -5.50 -6.34 0.13
C VAL A 56 -5.97 -5.76 1.46
N SER A 57 -5.52 -6.37 2.56
CA SER A 57 -5.84 -5.93 3.92
C SER A 57 -4.75 -5.09 4.58
N THR A 58 -3.69 -4.75 3.84
CA THR A 58 -2.64 -3.83 4.31
C THR A 58 -2.97 -2.41 3.86
N THR A 59 -2.60 -1.40 4.63
CA THR A 59 -2.67 0.00 4.18
C THR A 59 -1.62 0.18 3.08
N PRO A 60 -1.98 0.63 1.86
CA PRO A 60 -1.01 0.86 0.80
C PRO A 60 0.00 1.96 1.19
N THR A 61 1.20 1.92 0.62
CA THR A 61 2.20 2.98 0.76
C THR A 61 2.58 3.52 -0.61
N VAL A 62 2.56 4.83 -0.77
CA VAL A 62 2.94 5.48 -2.02
C VAL A 62 4.40 5.93 -1.91
N GLY A 63 5.27 5.33 -2.72
CA GLY A 63 6.67 5.71 -2.84
C GLY A 63 6.86 6.91 -3.76
N ALA A 64 8.05 7.50 -3.71
CA ALA A 64 8.48 8.55 -4.62
C ALA A 64 8.31 8.10 -6.09
N GLY A 65 7.73 8.97 -6.92
CA GLY A 65 7.37 8.66 -8.30
C GLY A 65 6.01 7.95 -8.45
N GLY A 66 5.18 7.92 -7.40
CA GLY A 66 3.80 7.43 -7.47
C GLY A 66 3.67 5.90 -7.55
N THR A 67 4.73 5.14 -7.25
CA THR A 67 4.62 3.67 -7.17
C THR A 67 3.92 3.29 -5.86
N VAL A 68 2.91 2.43 -5.94
CA VAL A 68 2.10 1.99 -4.80
C VAL A 68 2.53 0.60 -4.37
N TYR A 69 2.80 0.44 -3.09
CA TYR A 69 3.29 -0.78 -2.47
C TYR A 69 2.30 -1.31 -1.44
N PHE A 70 2.03 -2.61 -1.45
CA PHE A 70 1.12 -3.24 -0.49
C PHE A 70 1.36 -4.76 -0.43
N GLY A 71 0.91 -5.38 0.66
CA GLY A 71 0.89 -6.82 0.83
C GLY A 71 -0.53 -7.40 0.78
N THR A 72 -0.63 -8.69 0.46
CA THR A 72 -1.89 -9.44 0.45
C THR A 72 -1.92 -10.57 1.48
N GLN A 73 -3.13 -11.05 1.78
CA GLN A 73 -3.31 -12.20 2.68
C GLN A 73 -2.80 -13.52 2.09
N ASN A 74 -2.67 -13.65 0.76
CA ASN A 74 -2.05 -14.84 0.16
C ASN A 74 -0.52 -14.75 0.10
N GLY A 75 0.05 -13.75 0.78
CA GLY A 75 1.49 -13.57 0.91
C GLY A 75 2.17 -13.10 -0.35
N TYR A 76 1.47 -12.27 -1.13
CA TYR A 76 2.08 -11.51 -2.21
C TYR A 76 2.41 -10.10 -1.71
N ILE A 77 3.50 -9.55 -2.23
CA ILE A 77 3.84 -8.13 -2.14
C ILE A 77 3.82 -7.57 -3.55
N TYR A 78 3.17 -6.42 -3.71
CA TYR A 78 2.99 -5.76 -4.99
C TYR A 78 3.71 -4.42 -5.02
N ALA A 79 4.20 -4.06 -6.20
CA ALA A 79 4.45 -2.69 -6.60
C ALA A 79 3.68 -2.38 -7.89
N ILE A 80 2.85 -1.36 -7.84
CA ILE A 80 2.02 -0.91 -8.96
C ILE A 80 2.45 0.50 -9.35
N ASN A 81 2.66 0.74 -10.64
CA ASN A 81 2.97 2.07 -11.15
C ASN A 81 1.77 3.01 -10.95
N GLY A 82 1.99 4.33 -10.91
CA GLY A 82 0.90 5.31 -10.74
C GLY A 82 -0.18 5.29 -11.83
N ASN A 83 0.11 4.68 -12.98
CA ASN A 83 -0.86 4.44 -14.06
C ASN A 83 -1.65 3.12 -13.92
N GLY A 84 -1.44 2.36 -12.83
CA GLY A 84 -2.12 1.10 -12.55
C GLY A 84 -1.43 -0.14 -13.11
N SER A 85 -0.35 -0.02 -13.89
CA SER A 85 0.34 -1.20 -14.41
C SER A 85 1.18 -1.88 -13.32
N LEU A 86 1.18 -3.21 -13.32
CA LEU A 86 2.04 -4.00 -12.45
C LEU A 86 3.50 -3.68 -12.74
N LYS A 87 4.22 -3.20 -11.72
CA LYS A 87 5.67 -3.00 -11.79
C LYS A 87 6.41 -4.29 -11.46
N TRP A 88 6.05 -4.92 -10.35
CA TRP A 88 6.50 -6.25 -9.95
C TRP A 88 5.59 -6.83 -8.87
N GLU A 89 5.64 -8.16 -8.71
CA GLU A 89 5.08 -8.87 -7.56
C GLU A 89 6.07 -9.92 -7.04
N PHE A 90 6.04 -10.16 -5.73
CA PHE A 90 6.81 -11.22 -5.07
C PHE A 90 5.92 -12.07 -4.17
N LYS A 91 6.05 -13.39 -4.25
CA LYS A 91 5.35 -14.33 -3.36
C LYS A 91 6.27 -14.77 -2.23
N ILE A 92 5.89 -14.43 -1.01
CA ILE A 92 6.52 -14.89 0.23
C ILE A 92 5.80 -16.11 0.80
N GLY A 93 4.50 -16.26 0.51
CA GLY A 93 3.71 -17.41 0.95
C GLY A 93 3.23 -17.35 2.40
N SER A 94 3.25 -16.16 3.02
CA SER A 94 2.65 -15.92 4.34
C SER A 94 1.87 -14.61 4.36
N ILE A 95 0.78 -14.57 5.13
CA ILE A 95 -0.14 -13.43 5.22
C ILE A 95 0.63 -12.14 5.55
N MET A 96 0.37 -11.09 4.76
CA MET A 96 0.80 -9.74 5.06
C MET A 96 -0.33 -9.03 5.81
N ASN A 97 -0.07 -8.62 7.05
CA ASN A 97 -1.04 -7.88 7.86
C ASN A 97 -0.44 -6.57 8.43
N SER A 98 0.75 -6.20 7.96
CA SER A 98 1.42 -4.96 8.32
C SER A 98 1.57 -4.10 7.09
N SER A 99 1.34 -2.81 7.24
CA SER A 99 1.55 -1.82 6.18
C SER A 99 3.04 -1.75 5.85
N PRO A 100 3.43 -1.73 4.56
CA PRO A 100 4.82 -1.51 4.18
C PRO A 100 5.32 -0.13 4.61
N VAL A 101 6.64 0.03 4.79
CA VAL A 101 7.29 1.31 5.03
C VAL A 101 8.50 1.45 4.11
N ILE A 102 8.62 2.57 3.41
CA ILE A 102 9.74 2.85 2.50
C ILE A 102 10.64 3.90 3.13
N VAL A 103 11.91 3.57 3.32
CA VAL A 103 12.92 4.52 3.82
C VAL A 103 13.63 5.24 2.68
N THR A 104 14.30 6.35 2.97
CA THR A 104 14.93 7.25 1.98
C THR A 104 15.99 6.58 1.09
N ASN A 105 16.60 5.49 1.54
CA ASN A 105 17.54 4.71 0.72
C ASN A 105 16.84 3.79 -0.30
N GLY A 106 15.51 3.80 -0.35
CA GLY A 106 14.67 3.02 -1.25
C GLY A 106 14.45 1.56 -0.86
N THR A 107 14.79 1.19 0.38
CA THR A 107 14.41 -0.10 0.95
C THR A 107 13.00 -0.01 1.53
N MET A 108 12.16 -0.99 1.19
CA MET A 108 10.85 -1.18 1.79
C MET A 108 10.91 -2.29 2.84
N TYR A 109 10.28 -2.08 3.99
CA TYR A 109 10.12 -3.05 5.05
C TYR A 109 8.66 -3.45 5.21
N ILE A 110 8.38 -4.73 5.39
CA ILE A 110 7.02 -5.23 5.65
C ILE A 110 7.06 -6.46 6.56
N GLY A 111 6.18 -6.48 7.56
CA GLY A 111 6.01 -7.60 8.49
C GLY A 111 5.00 -8.62 7.98
N SER A 112 5.24 -9.90 8.28
CA SER A 112 4.36 -11.01 7.93
C SER A 112 4.00 -11.84 9.17
N LEU A 113 2.87 -12.56 9.11
CA LEU A 113 2.40 -13.40 10.21
C LEU A 113 3.23 -14.66 10.45
N ASN A 114 4.23 -14.95 9.60
CA ASN A 114 5.24 -15.97 9.89
C ASN A 114 6.33 -15.51 10.88
N GLY A 115 6.22 -14.30 11.43
CA GLY A 115 7.17 -13.76 12.40
C GLY A 115 8.41 -13.11 11.78
N TYR A 116 8.46 -12.97 10.45
CA TYR A 116 9.57 -12.32 9.76
C TYR A 116 9.22 -10.90 9.28
N ILE A 117 10.26 -10.07 9.22
CA ILE A 117 10.26 -8.78 8.52
C ILE A 117 11.05 -8.96 7.23
N TYR A 118 10.50 -8.47 6.13
CA TYR A 118 11.11 -8.53 4.81
C TYR A 118 11.62 -7.15 4.41
N ALA A 119 12.88 -7.08 3.98
CA ALA A 119 13.50 -5.89 3.41
C ALA A 119 13.65 -6.07 1.90
N ILE A 120 13.02 -5.21 1.11
CA ILE A 120 12.96 -5.31 -0.35
C ILE A 120 13.52 -4.04 -0.96
N LYS A 121 14.46 -4.18 -1.89
CA LYS A 121 14.96 -3.03 -2.64
C LYS A 121 13.90 -2.57 -3.63
N THR A 122 13.61 -1.28 -3.62
CA THR A 122 12.69 -0.64 -4.56
C THR A 122 13.41 0.46 -5.33
N ASP A 123 12.86 0.85 -6.47
CA ASP A 123 13.39 2.01 -7.22
C ASP A 123 12.88 3.34 -6.65
N SER A 124 11.86 3.32 -5.77
CA SER A 124 11.36 4.52 -5.10
C SER A 124 12.35 4.94 -4.03
N LYS A 125 12.95 6.13 -4.18
CA LYS A 125 13.91 6.70 -3.23
C LYS A 125 13.23 7.36 -2.02
N GLY A 126 12.31 6.66 -1.36
CA GLY A 126 11.52 7.17 -0.23
C GLY A 126 10.01 7.18 -0.49
N ILE A 127 9.26 7.80 0.42
CA ILE A 127 7.81 8.03 0.31
C ILE A 127 7.50 9.19 -0.66
N SER A 128 6.28 9.23 -1.20
CA SER A 128 5.80 10.35 -2.01
C SER A 128 5.93 11.69 -1.26
N ASN A 129 5.99 12.80 -2.00
CA ASN A 129 5.98 14.15 -1.42
C ASN A 129 4.58 14.58 -0.91
N SER A 130 3.58 13.69 -0.98
CA SER A 130 2.25 13.93 -0.43
C SER A 130 2.32 14.11 1.09
N SER A 131 1.46 14.97 1.64
CA SER A 131 1.52 15.38 3.05
C SER A 131 1.11 14.28 4.06
N TRP A 132 0.95 13.01 3.65
CA TRP A 132 0.54 11.90 4.51
C TRP A 132 1.02 10.51 4.04
N PRO A 133 1.28 9.55 4.96
CA PRO A 133 1.47 9.74 6.39
C PRO A 133 2.94 10.08 6.68
N THR A 134 3.13 11.13 7.46
CA THR A 134 4.43 11.65 7.88
C THR A 134 5.12 10.68 8.84
N PHE A 135 6.21 10.03 8.41
CA PHE A 135 7.30 9.58 9.31
C PHE A 135 8.51 10.53 9.23
N GLN A 136 8.26 11.81 8.94
CA GLN A 136 9.25 12.89 9.01
C GLN A 136 9.09 13.71 10.29
N LYS A 137 9.28 13.07 11.45
CA LYS A 137 9.68 13.80 12.65
C LYS A 137 10.84 13.08 13.32
N ASN A 138 12.04 13.58 13.02
CA ASN A 138 13.27 13.55 13.81
C ASN A 138 13.83 12.19 14.26
N ILE A 139 14.93 11.76 13.60
CA ILE A 139 15.79 10.64 14.03
C ILE A 139 16.70 11.03 15.22
N SER A 140 16.59 12.24 15.79
CA SER A 140 17.33 12.64 16.98
C SER A 140 16.62 12.18 18.26
N HIS A 141 16.69 10.88 18.56
CA HIS A 141 16.48 10.36 19.92
C HIS A 141 17.62 10.80 20.84
N SER A 142 17.64 12.06 21.28
CA SER A 142 18.35 12.47 22.48
C SER A 142 17.33 12.83 23.55
N GLY A 143 16.83 11.79 24.23
CA GLY A 143 16.21 11.96 25.54
C GLY A 143 17.31 12.34 26.53
N GLY A 144 17.37 13.61 26.89
CA GLY A 144 18.09 14.09 28.06
C GLY A 144 17.05 14.69 29.00
N TYR A 145 17.09 14.26 30.27
CA TYR A 145 16.46 14.97 31.37
C TYR A 145 17.05 16.38 31.52
#